data_AF-A0A1Y1R385-F1
#
_entry.id   AF-A0A1Y1R385-F1
#
_cell.length_a   1.000
_cell.length_b   1.000
_cell.length_c   1.000
_cell.angle_alpha   90.00
_cell.angle_beta   90.00
_cell.angle_gamma   90.00
#
_symmetry.space_group_name_H-M   'P 1'
#
loop_
_entity.id
_entity.type
_entity.pdbx_description
1 polymer ?
#
loop_
_entity_poly.entity_id
_entity_poly.type
_entity_poly.pdbx_seq_one_letter_code
_entity_poly.pdbx_strand_id
1 'polypeptide(L)'
;SPNGWYSWRDAVADFLAAKDDPVLLKDWTNTVLGETWQEAGETVDHELLYQRREHYSAPVPWSVEVLTAGIDVQDDRVEFEVVGWGAGEESWSVDYVRLYGDLSRPEIWQILADKLRQSYRRDDGVLMNLAQVCMDSGGHFTDEVYAFSRKLGIDWLIPIKGASQAGKAIATFPKTRNRKGVYLTLVGTDTAKELIYQRYRIQEPGAGYCHWPVKDCFDEDYYKQATAEEKIRKYKHGVAHFEWDAKKRRNEALDCRVYALTAVRILQQHRGLDLEQLSLNRPVPETCEEVQEKPAPSLENRPRRISRSSYLNG
;
A
#
# COMPACT_ATOMS: atom_id res chain seq x y z
N SER A 1 -21.86 -45.91 18.55
CA SER A 1 -22.52 -44.92 19.42
C SER A 1 -21.46 -44.16 20.19
N PRO A 2 -21.66 -42.87 20.49
CA PRO A 2 -20.83 -42.19 21.49
C PRO A 2 -20.90 -42.97 22.81
N ASN A 3 -19.88 -42.85 23.65
CA ASN A 3 -19.78 -43.60 24.91
C ASN A 3 -21.08 -43.47 25.73
N GLY A 4 -21.52 -44.55 26.39
CA GLY A 4 -22.89 -44.75 26.91
C GLY A 4 -23.45 -43.76 27.93
N TRP A 5 -22.78 -42.63 28.17
CA TRP A 5 -23.18 -41.51 29.02
C TRP A 5 -23.53 -40.24 28.22
N TYR A 6 -23.36 -40.22 26.89
CA TYR A 6 -23.66 -39.07 26.04
C TYR A 6 -24.43 -39.51 24.79
N SER A 7 -25.68 -39.06 24.63
CA SER A 7 -26.56 -39.53 23.55
C SER A 7 -26.49 -38.62 22.31
N TRP A 8 -26.87 -39.16 21.15
CA TRP A 8 -27.03 -38.35 19.93
C TRP A 8 -28.06 -37.22 20.09
N ARG A 9 -29.06 -37.40 20.96
CA ARG A 9 -30.04 -36.35 21.25
C ARG A 9 -29.40 -35.19 22.01
N ASP A 10 -28.50 -35.50 22.95
CA ASP A 10 -27.75 -34.49 23.72
C ASP A 10 -26.75 -33.77 22.81
N ALA A 11 -26.05 -34.50 21.94
CA ALA A 11 -25.15 -33.92 20.93
C ALA A 11 -25.86 -32.91 20.02
N VAL A 12 -27.08 -33.21 19.56
CA VAL A 12 -27.88 -32.31 18.71
C VAL A 12 -28.40 -31.10 19.50
N ALA A 13 -28.80 -31.29 20.76
CA ALA A 13 -29.22 -30.18 21.61
C ALA A 13 -28.07 -29.20 21.89
N ASP A 14 -26.89 -29.72 22.22
CA ASP A 14 -25.68 -28.93 22.46
C ASP A 14 -25.23 -28.21 21.17
N PHE A 15 -25.33 -28.87 20.00
CA PHE A 15 -25.07 -28.23 18.71
C PHE A 15 -26.03 -27.06 18.44
N LEU A 16 -27.34 -27.26 18.65
CA LEU A 16 -28.34 -26.22 18.40
C LEU A 16 -28.20 -25.03 19.36
N ALA A 17 -27.69 -25.25 20.57
CA ALA A 17 -27.37 -24.18 21.51
C ALA A 17 -26.05 -23.46 21.15
N ALA A 18 -25.10 -24.17 20.55
CA ALA A 18 -23.79 -23.65 20.20
C ALA A 18 -23.71 -23.02 18.79
N LYS A 19 -24.59 -23.40 17.85
CA LYS A 19 -24.48 -23.05 16.42
C LYS A 19 -24.36 -21.55 16.10
N ASP A 20 -24.93 -20.69 16.95
CA ASP A 20 -24.99 -19.24 16.74
C ASP A 20 -23.90 -18.49 17.55
N ASP A 21 -23.13 -19.20 18.37
CA ASP A 21 -22.00 -18.66 19.16
C ASP A 21 -20.69 -19.33 18.74
N PRO A 22 -19.77 -18.60 18.08
CA PRO A 22 -18.51 -19.15 17.56
C PRO A 22 -17.61 -19.81 18.61
N VAL A 23 -17.67 -19.35 19.87
CA VAL A 23 -16.85 -19.90 20.96
C VAL A 23 -17.43 -21.22 21.44
N LEU A 24 -18.76 -21.27 21.64
CA LEU A 24 -19.44 -22.50 22.03
C LEU A 24 -19.42 -23.54 20.92
N LEU A 25 -19.51 -23.11 19.66
CA LEU A 25 -19.43 -24.00 18.50
C LEU A 25 -18.03 -24.62 18.36
N LYS A 26 -16.98 -23.87 18.68
CA LYS A 26 -15.60 -24.37 18.75
C LYS A 26 -15.43 -25.42 19.84
N ASP A 27 -15.94 -25.16 21.05
CA ASP A 27 -15.85 -26.12 22.16
C ASP A 27 -16.66 -27.39 21.87
N TRP A 28 -17.85 -27.26 21.30
CA TRP A 28 -18.67 -28.41 20.88
C TRP A 28 -17.98 -29.22 19.77
N THR A 29 -17.44 -28.59 18.74
CA THR A 29 -16.76 -29.29 17.63
C THR A 29 -15.52 -30.04 18.11
N ASN A 30 -14.69 -29.41 18.96
CA ASN A 30 -13.50 -30.08 19.50
C ASN A 30 -13.85 -31.22 20.47
N THR A 31 -14.87 -31.04 21.31
CA THR A 31 -15.16 -31.96 22.43
C THR A 31 -16.13 -33.08 22.05
N VAL A 32 -17.12 -32.79 21.19
CA VAL A 32 -18.21 -33.71 20.81
C VAL A 32 -17.95 -34.39 19.48
N LEU A 33 -17.46 -33.67 18.47
CA LEU A 33 -17.12 -34.28 17.17
C LEU A 33 -15.69 -34.85 17.15
N GLY A 34 -14.82 -34.41 18.08
CA GLY A 34 -13.40 -34.79 18.09
C GLY A 34 -12.64 -34.24 16.88
N GLU A 35 -13.21 -33.25 16.20
CA GLU A 35 -12.64 -32.59 15.02
C GLU A 35 -11.84 -31.37 15.49
N THR A 36 -10.67 -31.16 14.89
CA THR A 36 -9.89 -29.94 15.15
C THR A 36 -10.61 -28.75 14.50
N TRP A 37 -11.16 -27.86 15.33
CA TRP A 37 -11.73 -26.60 14.86
C TRP A 37 -10.66 -25.76 14.12
N GLN A 38 -10.86 -25.55 12.82
CA GLN A 38 -10.10 -24.55 12.07
C GLN A 38 -10.74 -23.19 12.37
N GLU A 39 -10.02 -22.32 13.08
CA GLU A 39 -10.39 -20.91 13.13
C GLU A 39 -10.47 -20.43 11.68
N ALA A 40 -11.64 -19.91 11.29
CA ALA A 40 -11.77 -19.22 10.02
C ALA A 40 -10.66 -18.18 9.99
N GLY A 41 -9.71 -18.36 9.06
CA GLY A 41 -8.58 -17.49 8.91
C GLY A 41 -9.09 -16.06 8.83
N GLU A 42 -8.35 -15.15 9.45
CA GLU A 42 -8.58 -13.72 9.42
C GLU A 42 -8.65 -13.21 7.97
N THR A 43 -9.82 -13.32 7.35
CA THR A 43 -10.05 -13.04 5.93
C THR A 43 -10.69 -11.68 5.79
N VAL A 44 -10.20 -10.91 4.81
CA VAL A 44 -10.84 -9.66 4.39
C VAL A 44 -11.40 -9.92 3.00
N ASP A 45 -12.67 -9.56 2.79
CA ASP A 45 -13.28 -9.70 1.48
C ASP A 45 -12.75 -8.60 0.54
N HIS A 46 -12.07 -9.03 -0.52
CA HIS A 46 -11.57 -8.16 -1.58
C HIS A 46 -12.65 -7.25 -2.19
N GLU A 47 -13.89 -7.72 -2.29
CA GLU A 47 -14.99 -6.94 -2.89
C GLU A 47 -15.32 -5.71 -2.04
N LEU A 48 -15.27 -5.85 -0.72
CA LEU A 48 -15.47 -4.71 0.20
C LEU A 48 -14.36 -3.66 0.07
N LEU A 49 -13.11 -4.09 -0.20
CA LEU A 49 -12.02 -3.15 -0.48
C LEU A 49 -12.17 -2.48 -1.84
N TYR A 50 -12.59 -3.23 -2.87
CA TYR A 50 -12.83 -2.72 -4.22
C TYR A 50 -13.93 -1.65 -4.25
N GLN A 51 -14.98 -1.82 -3.44
CA GLN A 51 -16.10 -0.88 -3.30
C GLN A 51 -15.72 0.41 -2.57
N ARG A 52 -14.64 0.41 -1.77
CA ARG A 52 -14.13 1.59 -1.05
C ARG A 52 -13.28 2.52 -1.91
N ARG A 53 -13.09 2.22 -3.19
CA ARG A 53 -12.35 3.10 -4.09
C ARG A 53 -13.06 4.44 -4.22
N GLU A 54 -12.27 5.50 -4.28
CA GLU A 54 -12.75 6.87 -4.32
C GLU A 54 -12.11 7.66 -5.45
N HIS A 55 -12.75 8.77 -5.83
CA HIS A 55 -12.18 9.69 -6.81
C HIS A 55 -11.24 10.66 -6.10
N TYR A 56 -9.96 10.63 -6.46
CA TYR A 56 -9.02 11.65 -5.98
C TYR A 56 -9.09 12.91 -6.85
N SER A 57 -9.04 14.08 -6.22
CA SER A 57 -9.00 15.39 -6.92
C SER A 57 -7.68 15.63 -7.67
N ALA A 58 -6.60 14.95 -7.26
CA ALA A 58 -5.28 14.98 -7.88
C ALA A 58 -4.61 13.61 -7.76
N PRO A 59 -3.52 13.31 -8.51
CA PRO A 59 -2.80 12.05 -8.38
C PRO A 59 -2.42 11.69 -6.93
N VAL A 60 -2.10 12.72 -6.12
CA VAL A 60 -1.82 12.56 -4.70
C VAL A 60 -2.78 13.46 -3.90
N PRO A 61 -3.60 12.89 -3.00
CA PRO A 61 -4.49 13.68 -2.15
C PRO A 61 -3.73 14.62 -1.21
N TRP A 62 -4.36 15.74 -0.85
CA TRP A 62 -3.74 16.77 0.00
C TRP A 62 -3.18 16.19 1.30
N SER A 63 -3.89 15.26 1.95
CA SER A 63 -3.54 14.59 3.22
C SER A 63 -2.22 13.82 3.22
N VAL A 64 -1.57 13.61 2.08
CA VAL A 64 -0.30 12.88 1.96
C VAL A 64 0.90 13.76 2.28
N GLU A 65 1.76 13.28 3.17
CA GLU A 65 3.03 13.93 3.56
C GLU A 65 4.24 13.36 2.85
N VAL A 66 4.25 12.06 2.62
CA VAL A 66 5.40 11.36 2.05
C VAL A 66 4.92 10.25 1.14
N LEU A 67 5.67 10.03 0.06
CA LEU A 67 5.46 8.89 -0.83
C LEU A 67 6.56 7.85 -0.60
N THR A 68 6.17 6.59 -0.51
CA THR A 68 7.09 5.46 -0.57
C THR A 68 6.68 4.48 -1.66
N ALA A 69 7.58 3.58 -2.03
CA ALA A 69 7.25 2.49 -2.93
C ALA A 69 7.78 1.14 -2.44
N GLY A 70 7.01 0.10 -2.70
CA GLY A 70 7.40 -1.29 -2.50
C GLY A 70 7.43 -2.02 -3.83
N ILE A 71 8.57 -2.63 -4.14
CA ILE A 71 8.83 -3.32 -5.40
C ILE A 71 8.99 -4.81 -5.13
N ASP A 72 8.18 -5.61 -5.80
CA ASP A 72 8.29 -7.05 -5.83
C ASP A 72 8.91 -7.52 -7.17
N VAL A 73 9.85 -8.45 -7.10
CA VAL A 73 10.67 -8.90 -8.24
C VAL A 73 10.33 -10.36 -8.53
N GLN A 74 9.79 -10.59 -9.72
CA GLN A 74 9.39 -11.92 -10.20
C GLN A 74 10.21 -12.28 -11.43
N ASP A 75 10.21 -13.55 -11.86
CA ASP A 75 11.13 -13.98 -12.94
C ASP A 75 10.85 -13.32 -14.30
N ASP A 76 9.60 -12.93 -14.56
CA ASP A 76 9.14 -12.39 -15.85
C ASP A 76 8.69 -10.92 -15.79
N ARG A 77 8.76 -10.29 -14.60
CA ARG A 77 8.25 -8.93 -14.38
C ARG A 77 8.71 -8.30 -13.07
N VAL A 78 8.46 -7.01 -12.97
CA VAL A 78 8.51 -6.23 -11.73
C VAL A 78 7.14 -5.65 -11.45
N GLU A 79 6.66 -5.80 -10.24
CA GLU A 79 5.45 -5.10 -9.78
C GLU A 79 5.84 -4.11 -8.69
N PHE A 80 5.24 -2.92 -8.68
CA PHE A 80 5.42 -2.00 -7.57
C PHE A 80 4.19 -1.17 -7.29
N GLU A 81 4.01 -0.86 -6.00
CA GLU A 81 2.99 0.06 -5.52
C GLU A 81 3.64 1.34 -5.00
N VAL A 82 3.07 2.49 -5.36
CA VAL A 82 3.36 3.78 -4.73
C VAL A 82 2.28 4.09 -3.72
N VAL A 83 2.69 4.35 -2.48
CA VAL A 83 1.80 4.62 -1.35
C VAL A 83 2.16 5.96 -0.72
N GLY A 84 1.17 6.83 -0.58
CA GLY A 84 1.25 8.04 0.21
C GLY A 84 0.87 7.79 1.66
N TRP A 85 1.56 8.47 2.59
CA TRP A 85 1.34 8.35 4.02
C TRP A 85 1.06 9.73 4.63
N GLY A 86 0.02 9.80 5.46
CA GLY A 86 -0.34 10.98 6.26
C GLY A 86 -0.25 10.69 7.76
N ALA A 87 -0.70 11.65 8.57
CA ALA A 87 -0.74 11.51 10.03
C ALA A 87 -1.52 10.25 10.46
N GLY A 88 -1.10 9.61 11.55
CA GLY A 88 -1.69 8.36 12.02
C GLY A 88 -1.43 7.16 11.09
N GLU A 89 -0.51 7.30 10.13
CA GLU A 89 -0.26 6.32 9.06
C GLU A 89 -1.52 5.94 8.27
N GLU A 90 -2.47 6.88 8.16
CA GLU A 90 -3.46 6.85 7.10
C GLU A 90 -2.73 6.82 5.75
N SER A 91 -3.21 6.01 4.81
CA SER A 91 -2.47 5.68 3.60
C SER A 91 -3.31 5.77 2.35
N TRP A 92 -2.70 6.23 1.26
CA TRP A 92 -3.32 6.37 -0.06
C TRP A 92 -2.51 5.60 -1.10
N SER A 93 -3.11 4.60 -1.73
CA SER A 93 -2.52 4.06 -2.96
C SER A 93 -2.53 5.15 -4.04
N VAL A 94 -1.41 5.35 -4.72
CA VAL A 94 -1.24 6.40 -5.74
C VAL A 94 -1.07 5.76 -7.12
N ASP A 95 -0.25 4.73 -7.20
CA ASP A 95 -0.05 3.98 -8.43
C ASP A 95 0.29 2.53 -8.16
N TYR A 96 -0.03 1.68 -9.13
CA TYR A 96 0.37 0.29 -9.17
C TYR A 96 0.81 -0.04 -10.59
N VAL A 97 2.03 -0.54 -10.74
CA VAL A 97 2.64 -0.75 -12.06
C VAL A 97 3.12 -2.18 -12.18
N ARG A 98 2.71 -2.84 -13.27
CA ARG A 98 3.16 -4.17 -13.67
C ARG A 98 4.05 -4.01 -14.90
N LEU A 99 5.37 -4.19 -14.74
CA LEU A 99 6.36 -4.06 -15.80
C LEU A 99 6.86 -5.44 -16.22
N TYR A 100 6.30 -5.96 -17.32
CA TYR A 100 6.71 -7.24 -17.89
C TYR A 100 7.98 -7.12 -18.71
N GLY A 101 8.88 -8.08 -18.58
CA GLY A 101 10.08 -8.18 -19.40
C GLY A 101 11.18 -9.05 -18.78
N ASP A 102 12.26 -9.22 -19.52
CA ASP A 102 13.40 -10.03 -19.14
C ASP A 102 14.33 -9.25 -18.18
N LEU A 103 14.37 -9.64 -16.91
CA LEU A 103 15.19 -9.01 -15.87
C LEU A 103 16.71 -9.21 -16.05
N SER A 104 17.14 -10.09 -16.96
CA SER A 104 18.54 -10.16 -17.35
C SER A 104 18.98 -9.00 -18.26
N ARG A 105 18.02 -8.22 -18.77
CA ARG A 105 18.25 -7.15 -19.75
C ARG A 105 18.32 -5.77 -19.10
N PRO A 106 19.28 -4.90 -19.46
CA PRO A 106 19.41 -3.58 -18.85
C PRO A 106 18.20 -2.66 -19.12
N GLU A 107 17.44 -2.89 -20.19
CA GLU A 107 16.33 -2.05 -20.63
C GLU A 107 15.21 -1.98 -19.59
N ILE A 108 14.81 -3.12 -18.98
CA ILE A 108 13.74 -3.14 -17.98
C ILE A 108 14.13 -2.36 -16.72
N TRP A 109 15.40 -2.45 -16.29
CA TRP A 109 15.92 -1.70 -15.15
C TRP A 109 15.97 -0.20 -15.44
N GLN A 110 16.23 0.20 -16.68
CA GLN A 110 16.20 1.60 -17.07
C GLN A 110 14.76 2.14 -17.07
N ILE A 111 13.81 1.40 -17.62
CA ILE A 111 12.38 1.75 -17.58
C ILE A 111 11.89 1.87 -16.12
N LEU A 112 12.26 0.91 -15.27
CA LEU A 112 11.95 0.95 -13.85
C LEU A 112 12.55 2.19 -13.18
N ALA A 113 13.82 2.52 -13.44
CA ALA A 113 14.46 3.70 -12.88
C ALA A 113 13.75 5.00 -13.29
N ASP A 114 13.30 5.09 -14.54
CA ASP A 114 12.59 6.27 -15.05
C ASP A 114 11.20 6.38 -14.43
N LYS A 115 10.50 5.26 -14.23
CA LYS A 115 9.23 5.21 -13.49
C LYS A 115 9.37 5.63 -12.03
N LEU A 116 10.41 5.17 -11.33
CA LEU A 116 10.64 5.53 -9.92
C LEU A 116 11.04 7.00 -9.74
N ARG A 117 11.61 7.65 -10.76
CA ARG A 117 11.95 9.08 -10.73
C ARG A 117 10.79 10.00 -11.11
N GLN A 118 9.65 9.43 -11.50
CA GLN A 118 8.46 10.22 -11.80
C GLN A 118 7.99 10.96 -10.54
N SER A 119 7.72 12.26 -10.68
CA SER A 119 7.07 13.06 -9.64
C SER A 119 5.55 12.96 -9.76
N TYR A 120 4.88 13.00 -8.62
CA TYR A 120 3.42 12.98 -8.51
C TYR A 120 2.94 14.33 -8.01
N ARG A 121 1.93 14.89 -8.68
CA ARG A 121 1.37 16.18 -8.28
C ARG A 121 0.34 15.98 -7.17
N ARG A 122 0.55 16.65 -6.03
CA ARG A 122 -0.43 16.73 -4.95
C ARG A 122 -1.52 17.77 -5.28
N ASP A 123 -2.64 17.67 -4.59
CA ASP A 123 -3.80 18.57 -4.73
C ASP A 123 -3.45 20.07 -4.69
N ASP A 124 -2.52 20.48 -3.82
CA ASP A 124 -2.00 21.86 -3.71
C ASP A 124 -1.00 22.25 -4.83
N GLY A 125 -0.76 21.35 -5.78
CA GLY A 125 0.15 21.55 -6.90
C GLY A 125 1.61 21.21 -6.62
N VAL A 126 1.97 20.85 -5.38
CA VAL A 126 3.34 20.43 -5.03
C VAL A 126 3.70 19.15 -5.77
N LEU A 127 4.90 19.11 -6.37
CA LEU A 127 5.45 17.88 -6.95
C LEU A 127 6.14 17.06 -5.88
N MET A 128 5.62 15.86 -5.63
CA MET A 128 6.14 14.90 -4.66
C MET A 128 6.92 13.80 -5.37
N ASN A 129 8.14 13.54 -4.87
CA ASN A 129 8.95 12.40 -5.30
C ASN A 129 8.84 11.28 -4.26
N LEU A 130 9.21 10.05 -4.65
CA LEU A 130 9.38 8.95 -3.70
C LEU A 130 10.49 9.29 -2.71
N ALA A 131 10.20 9.26 -1.42
CA ALA A 131 11.18 9.52 -0.37
C ALA A 131 12.03 8.28 -0.04
N GLN A 132 11.42 7.09 -0.12
CA GLN A 132 12.09 5.80 0.13
C GLN A 132 11.44 4.71 -0.70
N VAL A 133 12.28 3.83 -1.27
CA VAL A 133 11.85 2.67 -2.04
C VAL A 133 12.45 1.41 -1.42
N CYS A 134 11.64 0.38 -1.23
CA CYS A 134 12.09 -0.97 -0.87
C CYS A 134 11.92 -1.91 -2.05
N MET A 135 12.91 -2.76 -2.31
CA MET A 135 12.89 -3.73 -3.41
C MET A 135 13.28 -5.12 -2.95
N ASP A 136 12.45 -6.12 -3.22
CA ASP A 136 12.76 -7.50 -2.86
C ASP A 136 14.02 -8.00 -3.56
N SER A 137 14.88 -8.63 -2.78
CA SER A 137 16.09 -9.30 -3.24
C SER A 137 16.09 -10.79 -2.88
N GLY A 138 14.93 -11.34 -2.50
CA GLY A 138 14.78 -12.72 -2.07
C GLY A 138 14.91 -13.75 -3.20
N GLY A 139 14.71 -13.34 -4.46
CA GLY A 139 14.70 -14.19 -5.64
C GLY A 139 16.02 -14.29 -6.42
N HIS A 140 15.89 -14.72 -7.69
CA HIS A 140 17.02 -15.03 -8.59
C HIS A 140 17.88 -13.81 -8.98
N PHE A 141 17.34 -12.59 -8.87
CA PHE A 141 17.98 -11.34 -9.30
C PHE A 141 18.63 -10.54 -8.16
N THR A 142 19.11 -11.24 -7.11
CA THR A 142 19.66 -10.59 -5.90
C THR A 142 20.81 -9.62 -6.22
N ASP A 143 21.76 -10.02 -7.07
CA ASP A 143 22.94 -9.22 -7.36
C ASP A 143 22.61 -8.00 -8.23
N GLU A 144 21.65 -8.13 -9.14
CA GLU A 144 21.07 -7.08 -9.98
C GLU A 144 20.36 -6.03 -9.12
N VAL A 145 19.51 -6.46 -8.17
CA VAL A 145 18.85 -5.55 -7.22
C VAL A 145 19.88 -4.75 -6.42
N TYR A 146 20.95 -5.40 -5.95
CA TYR A 146 22.01 -4.70 -5.24
C TYR A 146 22.77 -3.71 -6.14
N ALA A 147 23.02 -4.07 -7.40
CA ALA A 147 23.62 -3.16 -8.37
C ALA A 147 22.72 -1.96 -8.67
N PHE A 148 21.41 -2.20 -8.78
CA PHE A 148 20.41 -1.18 -9.01
C PHE A 148 20.30 -0.20 -7.84
N SER A 149 20.29 -0.70 -6.60
CA SER A 149 20.39 0.11 -5.38
C SER A 149 21.64 0.99 -5.38
N ARG A 150 22.81 0.44 -5.72
CA ARG A 150 24.05 1.24 -5.83
C ARG A 150 23.98 2.32 -6.92
N LYS A 151 23.33 2.03 -8.05
CA LYS A 151 23.18 2.97 -9.17
C LYS A 151 22.23 4.13 -8.84
N LEU A 152 21.11 3.85 -8.17
CA LEU A 152 20.09 4.86 -7.86
C LEU A 152 20.37 5.62 -6.56
N GLY A 153 21.05 4.99 -5.61
CA GLY A 153 21.35 5.55 -4.30
C GLY A 153 21.01 4.53 -3.22
N ILE A 154 22.05 4.02 -2.55
CA ILE A 154 21.94 2.99 -1.51
C ILE A 154 21.14 3.40 -0.28
N ASP A 155 20.92 4.71 -0.11
CA ASP A 155 20.13 5.31 0.96
C ASP A 155 18.67 5.52 0.55
N TRP A 156 18.38 5.51 -0.77
CA TRP A 156 17.06 5.80 -1.34
C TRP A 156 16.33 4.54 -1.79
N LEU A 157 17.01 3.61 -2.47
CA LEU A 157 16.49 2.28 -2.79
C LEU A 157 17.16 1.25 -1.89
N ILE A 158 16.38 0.66 -0.99
CA ILE A 158 16.83 -0.31 0.01
C ILE A 158 16.45 -1.72 -0.45
N PRO A 159 17.44 -2.59 -0.74
CA PRO A 159 17.18 -4.00 -0.93
C PRO A 159 16.66 -4.62 0.37
N ILE A 160 15.62 -5.44 0.27
CA ILE A 160 15.01 -6.11 1.41
C ILE A 160 15.01 -7.62 1.24
N LYS A 161 14.86 -8.32 2.36
CA LYS A 161 14.65 -9.77 2.40
C LYS A 161 13.75 -10.15 3.58
N GLY A 162 12.82 -11.07 3.36
CA GLY A 162 12.01 -11.65 4.44
C GLY A 162 12.87 -12.26 5.56
N ALA A 163 12.54 -11.93 6.80
CA ALA A 163 13.20 -12.51 7.95
C ALA A 163 12.79 -13.98 8.13
N SER A 164 13.73 -14.85 8.46
CA SER A 164 13.48 -16.30 8.62
C SER A 164 12.76 -16.68 9.91
N GLN A 165 12.54 -15.74 10.82
CA GLN A 165 11.91 -15.95 12.12
C GLN A 165 10.62 -15.14 12.20
N ALA A 166 9.54 -15.77 12.66
CA ALA A 166 8.28 -15.10 12.94
C ALA A 166 8.42 -14.03 14.03
N GLY A 167 7.56 -13.02 14.01
CA GLY A 167 7.48 -11.98 15.04
C GLY A 167 8.62 -10.94 15.02
N LYS A 168 9.36 -10.84 13.91
CA LYS A 168 10.36 -9.77 13.74
C LYS A 168 9.67 -8.41 13.50
N ALA A 169 10.39 -7.34 13.82
CA ALA A 169 9.95 -5.99 13.48
C ALA A 169 9.75 -5.86 11.96
N ILE A 170 8.78 -5.03 11.55
CA ILE A 170 8.44 -4.79 10.13
C ILE A 170 9.68 -4.40 9.32
N ALA A 171 10.55 -3.56 9.89
CA ALA A 171 11.84 -3.21 9.32
C ALA A 171 12.94 -3.41 10.37
N THR A 172 14.00 -4.12 10.00
CA THR A 172 15.24 -4.22 10.77
C THR A 172 16.39 -3.70 9.89
N PHE A 173 16.60 -2.38 9.92
CA PHE A 173 17.63 -1.74 9.11
C PHE A 173 19.03 -2.01 9.70
N PRO A 174 20.04 -2.35 8.88
CA PRO A 174 21.36 -2.66 9.37
C PRO A 174 22.16 -1.39 9.71
N LYS A 175 23.01 -1.46 10.74
CA LYS A 175 23.93 -0.35 11.09
C LYS A 175 25.04 -0.15 10.05
N THR A 176 25.44 -1.23 9.37
CA THR A 176 26.53 -1.23 8.40
C THR A 176 26.09 -1.88 7.10
N ARG A 177 26.77 -1.53 6.02
CA ARG A 177 26.56 -2.12 4.70
C ARG A 177 27.05 -3.57 4.70
N ASN A 178 26.41 -4.41 3.91
CA ASN A 178 26.88 -5.77 3.67
C ASN A 178 28.14 -5.77 2.78
N ARG A 179 28.71 -6.95 2.52
CA ARG A 179 29.91 -7.12 1.66
C ARG A 179 29.72 -6.61 0.22
N LYS A 180 28.47 -6.50 -0.25
CA LYS A 180 28.08 -5.99 -1.58
C LYS A 180 27.77 -4.49 -1.55
N GLY A 181 28.01 -3.81 -0.43
CA GLY A 181 27.94 -2.35 -0.30
C GLY A 181 26.53 -1.77 -0.15
N VAL A 182 25.52 -2.58 0.19
CA VAL A 182 24.12 -2.13 0.36
C VAL A 182 23.62 -2.33 1.80
N TYR A 183 22.60 -1.57 2.19
CA TYR A 183 21.90 -1.72 3.47
C TYR A 183 20.78 -2.76 3.36
N LEU A 184 21.15 -4.06 3.28
CA LEU A 184 20.15 -5.13 3.22
C LEU A 184 19.29 -5.14 4.49
N THR A 185 18.00 -4.81 4.33
CA THR A 185 17.06 -4.70 5.45
C THR A 185 16.22 -5.97 5.58
N LEU A 186 16.12 -6.51 6.79
CA LEU A 186 15.27 -7.67 7.04
C LEU A 186 13.84 -7.22 7.35
N VAL A 187 12.87 -7.89 6.72
CA VAL A 187 11.45 -7.57 6.83
C VAL A 187 10.72 -8.64 7.62
N GLY A 188 10.08 -8.25 8.72
CA GLY A 188 9.11 -9.10 9.42
C GLY A 188 7.80 -9.14 8.65
N THR A 189 7.75 -9.98 7.61
CA THR A 189 6.58 -10.07 6.69
C THR A 189 5.31 -10.44 7.43
N ASP A 190 5.37 -11.36 8.40
CA ASP A 190 4.19 -11.78 9.17
C ASP A 190 3.58 -10.61 9.96
N THR A 191 4.43 -9.83 10.64
CA THR A 191 4.04 -8.66 11.43
C THR A 191 3.47 -7.56 10.52
N ALA A 192 4.07 -7.37 9.35
CA ALA A 192 3.60 -6.38 8.38
C ALA A 192 2.23 -6.77 7.81
N LYS A 193 2.06 -8.04 7.43
CA LYS A 193 0.79 -8.57 6.93
C LYS A 193 -0.30 -8.47 7.98
N GLU A 194 -0.01 -8.86 9.23
CA GLU A 194 -0.98 -8.72 10.33
C GLU A 194 -1.45 -7.26 10.50
N LEU A 195 -0.54 -6.30 10.48
CA LEU A 195 -0.90 -4.88 10.55
C LEU A 195 -1.72 -4.42 9.33
N ILE A 196 -1.38 -4.87 8.12
CA ILE A 196 -2.11 -4.53 6.90
C ILE A 196 -3.54 -5.09 6.94
N TYR A 197 -3.72 -6.35 7.33
CA TYR A 197 -5.05 -6.96 7.46
C TYR A 197 -5.89 -6.26 8.55
N GLN A 198 -5.27 -5.82 9.65
CA GLN A 198 -5.94 -4.98 10.66
C GLN A 198 -6.41 -3.66 10.06
N ARG A 199 -5.58 -2.99 9.24
CA ARG A 199 -5.91 -1.71 8.57
C ARG A 199 -7.00 -1.86 7.53
N TYR A 200 -6.99 -2.96 6.77
CA TYR A 200 -8.04 -3.24 5.78
C TYR A 200 -9.43 -3.37 6.41
N ARG A 201 -9.52 -3.73 7.69
CA ARG A 201 -10.80 -3.80 8.43
C ARG A 201 -11.31 -2.44 8.92
N ILE A 202 -10.49 -1.39 8.90
CA ILE A 202 -10.92 -0.05 9.28
C ILE A 202 -11.84 0.48 8.17
N GLN A 203 -13.07 0.84 8.53
CA GLN A 203 -14.13 1.24 7.60
C GLN A 203 -14.29 2.75 7.44
N GLU A 204 -13.78 3.53 8.40
CA GLU A 204 -13.90 4.99 8.40
C GLU A 204 -12.53 5.66 8.24
N PRO A 205 -12.42 6.75 7.45
CA PRO A 205 -11.19 7.53 7.32
C PRO A 205 -10.60 7.96 8.66
N GLY A 206 -9.27 8.01 8.72
CA GLY A 206 -8.50 8.29 9.94
C GLY A 206 -7.29 7.38 10.12
N ALA A 207 -6.77 7.31 11.35
CA ALA A 207 -5.53 6.61 11.65
C ALA A 207 -5.53 5.16 11.15
N GLY A 208 -4.56 4.84 10.28
CA GLY A 208 -4.39 3.52 9.69
C GLY A 208 -5.39 3.15 8.58
N TYR A 209 -6.35 4.00 8.23
CA TYR A 209 -7.25 3.74 7.11
C TYR A 209 -6.49 3.69 5.77
N CYS A 210 -6.94 2.82 4.87
CA CYS A 210 -6.37 2.66 3.53
C CYS A 210 -7.35 3.18 2.48
N HIS A 211 -6.88 4.12 1.68
CA HIS A 211 -7.58 4.73 0.55
C HIS A 211 -7.04 4.16 -0.76
N TRP A 212 -7.93 4.00 -1.73
CA TRP A 212 -7.59 3.58 -3.09
C TRP A 212 -8.31 4.43 -4.12
N PRO A 213 -7.66 4.81 -5.23
CA PRO A 213 -8.30 5.60 -6.26
C PRO A 213 -9.10 4.72 -7.21
N VAL A 214 -10.16 5.28 -7.79
CA VAL A 214 -10.79 4.73 -9.00
C VAL A 214 -9.84 4.94 -10.18
N LYS A 215 -9.00 3.94 -10.46
CA LYS A 215 -8.01 3.94 -11.54
C LYS A 215 -7.82 2.52 -12.07
N ASP A 216 -7.53 2.38 -13.36
CA ASP A 216 -7.44 1.08 -14.06
C ASP A 216 -6.43 0.11 -13.43
N CYS A 217 -5.35 0.61 -12.82
CA CYS A 217 -4.35 -0.24 -12.17
C CYS A 217 -4.79 -0.83 -10.82
N PHE A 218 -5.87 -0.32 -10.22
CA PHE A 218 -6.54 -0.88 -9.05
C PHE A 218 -7.81 -1.60 -9.47
N ASP A 219 -7.60 -2.65 -10.26
CA ASP A 219 -8.60 -3.58 -10.76
C ASP A 219 -8.96 -4.65 -9.72
N GLU A 220 -9.98 -5.46 -10.01
CA GLU A 220 -10.42 -6.54 -9.11
C GLU A 220 -9.28 -7.55 -8.82
N ASP A 221 -8.38 -7.77 -9.79
CA ASP A 221 -7.21 -8.63 -9.63
C ASP A 221 -6.26 -8.09 -8.55
N TYR A 222 -5.98 -6.78 -8.53
CA TYR A 222 -5.19 -6.16 -7.47
C TYR A 222 -5.78 -6.49 -6.07
N TYR A 223 -7.09 -6.36 -5.88
CA TYR A 223 -7.70 -6.62 -4.57
C TYR A 223 -7.71 -8.10 -4.20
N LYS A 224 -7.94 -8.99 -5.17
CA LYS A 224 -7.81 -10.44 -4.97
C LYS A 224 -6.41 -10.81 -4.48
N GLN A 225 -5.38 -10.18 -5.05
CA GLN A 225 -4.00 -10.37 -4.63
C GLN A 225 -3.70 -9.71 -3.27
N ALA A 226 -4.25 -8.51 -3.02
CA ALA A 226 -4.06 -7.79 -1.76
C ALA A 226 -4.63 -8.54 -0.54
N THR A 227 -5.66 -9.37 -0.75
CA THR A 227 -6.27 -10.23 0.29
C THR A 227 -6.06 -11.72 0.04
N ALA A 228 -5.03 -12.09 -0.73
CA ALA A 228 -4.83 -13.47 -1.18
C ALA A 228 -4.38 -14.43 -0.07
N GLU A 229 -3.85 -13.92 1.03
CA GLU A 229 -3.26 -14.74 2.08
C GLU A 229 -4.19 -14.92 3.27
N GLU A 230 -4.16 -16.11 3.84
CA GLU A 230 -4.92 -16.43 5.04
C GLU A 230 -3.98 -16.89 6.13
N LYS A 231 -4.20 -16.40 7.35
CA LYS A 231 -3.45 -16.85 8.53
C LYS A 231 -3.94 -18.26 8.91
N ILE A 232 -3.13 -19.26 8.64
CA ILE A 232 -3.42 -20.66 8.95
C ILE A 232 -2.58 -21.16 10.12
N ARG A 233 -3.19 -21.98 10.97
CA ARG A 233 -2.50 -22.62 12.09
C ARG A 233 -1.84 -23.92 11.60
N LYS A 234 -0.51 -23.98 11.64
CA LYS A 234 0.28 -25.19 11.36
C LYS A 234 0.98 -25.68 12.62
N TYR A 235 1.42 -26.94 12.60
CA TYR A 235 2.16 -27.54 13.70
C TYR A 235 3.57 -27.90 13.23
N LYS A 236 4.58 -27.49 14.00
CA LYS A 236 5.98 -27.87 13.77
C LYS A 236 6.54 -28.40 15.07
N HIS A 237 7.00 -29.65 15.06
CA HIS A 237 7.47 -30.36 16.26
C HIS A 237 6.46 -30.34 17.43
N GLY A 238 5.16 -30.47 17.14
CA GLY A 238 4.10 -30.46 18.16
C GLY A 238 3.72 -29.07 18.69
N VAL A 239 4.42 -28.00 18.28
CA VAL A 239 4.09 -26.62 18.64
C VAL A 239 3.27 -25.97 17.53
N ALA A 240 2.13 -25.39 17.88
CA ALA A 240 1.33 -24.60 16.97
C ALA A 240 2.06 -23.30 16.60
N HIS A 241 2.14 -23.00 15.31
CA HIS A 241 2.60 -21.73 14.77
C HIS A 241 1.59 -21.26 13.72
N PHE A 242 1.48 -19.95 13.54
CA PHE A 242 0.67 -19.37 12.48
C PHE A 242 1.57 -19.03 11.30
N GLU A 243 1.10 -19.32 10.10
CA GLU A 243 1.77 -19.00 8.83
C GLU A 243 0.74 -18.38 7.89
N TRP A 244 1.17 -17.42 7.09
CA TRP A 244 0.33 -16.86 6.02
C TRP A 244 0.43 -17.74 4.77
N ASP A 245 -0.72 -18.16 4.23
CA ASP A 245 -0.78 -19.05 3.06
C ASP A 245 -1.70 -18.46 1.99
N ALA A 246 -1.15 -18.27 0.79
CA ALA A 246 -1.87 -17.75 -0.37
C ALA A 246 -2.75 -18.80 -1.06
N LYS A 247 -2.68 -20.09 -0.67
CA LYS A 247 -3.36 -21.22 -1.32
C LYS A 247 -3.15 -21.28 -2.84
N LYS A 248 -1.91 -21.01 -3.28
CA LYS A 248 -1.51 -20.90 -4.71
C LYS A 248 -2.11 -19.71 -5.48
N ARG A 249 -2.77 -18.78 -4.79
CA ARG A 249 -3.14 -17.48 -5.39
C ARG A 249 -1.90 -16.60 -5.50
N ARG A 250 -1.96 -15.68 -6.46
CA ARG A 250 -1.01 -14.58 -6.59
C ARG A 250 -1.22 -13.57 -5.47
N ASN A 251 -0.15 -12.99 -4.96
CA ASN A 251 -0.13 -12.14 -3.77
C ASN A 251 0.80 -10.91 -3.92
N GLU A 252 1.26 -10.62 -5.15
CA GLU A 252 2.30 -9.59 -5.38
C GLU A 252 1.83 -8.19 -4.96
N ALA A 253 0.53 -7.89 -5.07
CA ALA A 253 -0.05 -6.65 -4.56
C ALA A 253 0.09 -6.51 -3.02
N LEU A 254 -0.12 -7.60 -2.27
CA LEU A 254 0.06 -7.60 -0.81
C LEU A 254 1.54 -7.42 -0.45
N ASP A 255 2.44 -8.10 -1.15
CA ASP A 255 3.88 -7.99 -0.89
C ASP A 255 4.41 -6.59 -1.24
N CYS A 256 3.96 -5.98 -2.35
CA CYS A 256 4.24 -4.57 -2.66
C CYS A 256 3.80 -3.62 -1.53
N ARG A 257 2.59 -3.83 -0.98
CA ARG A 257 2.10 -3.03 0.15
C ARG A 257 2.94 -3.23 1.41
N VAL A 258 3.34 -4.47 1.71
CA VAL A 258 4.27 -4.79 2.81
C VAL A 258 5.57 -4.01 2.66
N TYR A 259 6.13 -3.98 1.45
CA TYR A 259 7.42 -3.33 1.20
C TYR A 259 7.32 -1.80 1.22
N ALA A 260 6.22 -1.22 0.75
CA ALA A 260 5.95 0.21 0.89
C ALA A 260 5.80 0.62 2.36
N LEU A 261 5.16 -0.23 3.17
CA LEU A 261 5.07 -0.07 4.63
C LEU A 261 6.46 -0.19 5.27
N THR A 262 7.29 -1.16 4.88
CA THR A 262 8.68 -1.25 5.34
C THR A 262 9.45 0.03 5.02
N ALA A 263 9.26 0.61 3.83
CA ALA A 263 9.94 1.85 3.44
C ALA A 263 9.58 3.03 4.36
N VAL A 264 8.30 3.22 4.72
CA VAL A 264 7.92 4.30 5.67
C VAL A 264 8.45 4.01 7.08
N ARG A 265 8.50 2.74 7.51
CA ARG A 265 9.13 2.35 8.78
C ARG A 265 10.62 2.69 8.82
N ILE A 266 11.35 2.48 7.73
CA ILE A 266 12.77 2.86 7.64
C ILE A 266 12.92 4.38 7.80
N LEU A 267 12.07 5.18 7.14
CA LEU A 267 12.09 6.64 7.28
C LEU A 267 11.83 7.08 8.72
N GLN A 268 10.82 6.52 9.39
CA GLN A 268 10.51 6.83 10.80
C GLN A 268 11.67 6.47 11.73
N GLN A 269 12.21 5.24 11.61
CA GLN A 269 13.23 4.72 12.52
C GLN A 269 14.62 5.33 12.30
N HIS A 270 15.00 5.62 11.05
CA HIS A 270 16.37 5.99 10.70
C HIS A 270 16.54 7.43 10.21
N ARG A 271 15.47 8.05 9.71
CA ARG A 271 15.49 9.44 9.24
C ARG A 271 14.70 10.38 10.14
N GLY A 272 14.05 9.85 11.18
CA GLY A 272 13.27 10.65 12.13
C GLY A 272 12.02 11.26 11.51
N LEU A 273 11.45 10.61 10.48
CA LEU A 273 10.19 11.03 9.89
C LEU A 273 9.08 10.96 10.95
N ASP A 274 8.38 12.08 11.14
CA ASP A 274 7.22 12.23 12.02
C ASP A 274 6.07 12.76 11.15
N LEU A 275 5.06 11.93 10.91
CA LEU A 275 3.96 12.24 9.99
C LEU A 275 2.98 13.24 10.62
N GLU A 276 2.85 13.21 11.94
CA GLU A 276 2.02 14.12 12.71
C GLU A 276 2.59 15.53 12.68
N GLN A 277 3.90 15.69 12.92
CA GLN A 277 4.59 16.97 12.75
C GLN A 277 4.57 17.43 11.30
N LEU A 278 4.68 16.49 10.35
CA LEU A 278 4.35 16.64 8.93
C LEU A 278 3.09 17.49 8.73
N SER A 279 2.00 16.91 9.19
CA SER A 279 0.63 17.41 9.03
C SER A 279 0.39 18.73 9.72
N LEU A 280 1.00 18.98 10.87
CA LEU A 280 0.82 20.24 11.59
C LEU A 280 1.54 21.40 10.92
N ASN A 281 2.66 21.14 10.26
CA ASN A 281 3.47 22.16 9.59
C ASN A 281 3.06 22.40 8.14
N ARG A 282 2.15 21.59 7.60
CA ARG A 282 1.71 21.70 6.22
C ARG A 282 0.91 23.00 6.04
N PRO A 283 1.26 23.85 5.06
CA PRO A 283 0.46 25.04 4.76
C PRO A 283 -0.94 24.62 4.33
N VAL A 284 -1.96 25.28 4.90
CA VAL A 284 -3.34 25.14 4.44
C VAL A 284 -3.39 25.63 3.00
N PRO A 285 -3.99 24.88 2.06
CA PRO A 285 -4.09 25.33 0.69
C PRO A 285 -4.87 26.64 0.69
N GLU A 286 -4.31 27.68 0.07
CA GLU A 286 -5.05 28.91 -0.18
C GLU A 286 -6.31 28.50 -0.95
N THR A 287 -7.48 28.61 -0.32
CA THR A 287 -8.75 28.44 -1.02
C THR A 287 -8.69 29.38 -2.21
N CYS A 288 -8.80 28.85 -3.44
CA CYS A 288 -9.02 29.69 -4.61
C CYS A 288 -10.34 30.43 -4.37
N GLU A 289 -10.27 31.64 -3.82
CA GLU A 289 -11.39 32.56 -3.89
C GLU A 289 -11.67 32.70 -5.38
N GLU A 290 -12.87 32.27 -5.80
CA GLU A 290 -13.38 32.58 -7.12
C GLU A 290 -13.21 34.07 -7.33
N VAL A 291 -12.27 34.44 -8.21
CA VAL A 291 -12.14 35.82 -8.65
C VAL A 291 -13.44 36.13 -9.36
N GLN A 292 -14.37 36.78 -8.66
CA GLN A 292 -15.57 37.32 -9.26
C GLN A 292 -15.10 38.26 -10.36
N GLU A 293 -15.22 37.82 -11.62
CA GLU A 293 -14.98 38.67 -12.77
C GLU A 293 -15.91 39.88 -12.65
N LYS A 294 -15.33 41.03 -12.29
CA LYS A 294 -16.03 42.30 -12.43
C LYS A 294 -16.41 42.43 -13.91
N PRO A 295 -17.70 42.63 -14.23
CA PRO A 295 -18.12 42.77 -15.61
C PRO A 295 -17.37 43.94 -16.26
N ALA A 296 -16.81 43.68 -17.44
CA ALA A 296 -16.04 44.66 -18.20
C ALA A 296 -16.87 45.94 -18.43
N PRO A 297 -16.26 47.14 -18.35
CA PRO A 297 -16.97 48.37 -18.63
C PRO A 297 -17.45 48.39 -20.08
N SER A 298 -18.75 48.57 -20.27
CA SER A 298 -19.40 48.67 -21.57
C SER A 298 -18.79 49.80 -22.40
N LEU A 299 -18.39 49.48 -23.63
CA LEU A 299 -17.90 50.45 -24.62
C LEU A 299 -19.05 51.38 -25.05
N GLU A 300 -19.26 52.46 -24.32
CA GLU A 300 -20.12 53.56 -24.78
C GLU A 300 -19.38 54.42 -25.81
N ASN A 301 -19.99 54.47 -26.99
CA ASN A 301 -19.84 55.39 -28.12
C ASN A 301 -18.82 56.54 -27.97
N ARG A 302 -17.67 56.41 -28.63
CA ARG A 302 -16.87 57.57 -29.03
C ARG A 302 -17.41 58.17 -30.33
N PRO A 303 -17.73 59.47 -30.40
CA PRO A 303 -18.20 60.08 -31.64
C PRO A 303 -17.07 60.13 -32.68
N ARG A 304 -17.40 59.77 -33.93
CA ARG A 304 -16.49 59.83 -35.08
C ARG A 304 -16.04 61.26 -35.34
N ARG A 305 -14.73 61.53 -35.26
CA ARG A 305 -14.13 62.79 -35.75
C ARG A 305 -14.14 62.79 -37.27
N ILE A 306 -14.89 63.72 -37.87
CA ILE A 306 -14.82 64.05 -39.30
C ILE A 306 -13.59 64.94 -39.50
N SER A 307 -12.61 64.50 -40.30
CA SER A 307 -11.51 65.35 -40.75
C SER A 307 -11.95 66.18 -41.96
N ARG A 308 -11.78 67.50 -41.90
CA ARG A 308 -11.80 68.37 -43.09
C ARG A 308 -10.36 68.70 -43.44
N SER A 309 -9.94 68.27 -44.63
CA SER A 309 -8.68 68.64 -45.27
C SER A 309 -8.80 70.05 -45.86
N SER A 310 -7.80 70.91 -45.62
CA SER A 310 -7.75 72.26 -46.21
C SER A 310 -6.30 72.65 -46.52
N TYR A 311 -5.78 72.26 -47.68
CA TYR A 311 -4.65 72.94 -48.33
C TYR A 311 -4.72 72.74 -49.86
N LEU A 312 -5.11 73.80 -50.58
CA LEU A 312 -4.68 74.19 -51.93
C LEU A 312 -5.57 75.35 -52.41
N ASN A 313 -5.08 76.58 -52.24
CA ASN A 313 -5.16 77.70 -53.19
C ASN A 313 -4.66 79.00 -52.52
N GLY A 314 -3.65 79.62 -53.13
CA GLY A 314 -3.09 80.91 -52.74
C GLY A 314 -1.57 80.89 -52.70
#